data_AF-S0FJ27-F1
#
_entry.id   AF-S0FJ27-F1
#
_cell.length_a   1.000
_cell.length_b   1.000
_cell.length_c   1.000
_cell.angle_alpha   90.00
_cell.angle_beta   90.00
_cell.angle_gamma   90.00
#
_symmetry.space_group_name_H-M   'P 1'
#
loop_
_entity.id
_entity.type
_entity.pdbx_description
1 polymer ?
#
loop_
_entity_poly.entity_id
_entity_poly.type
_entity_poly.pdbx_seq_one_letter_code
_entity_poly.pdbx_strand_id
1 'polypeptide(L)'
;MARNKYPEITVNRILDTAMKLFMTKGYEHTTVQDIINELGNLSKGAIYHHFKSKEDIMGAINARMLNDFESLSVSFHGCYEENANKIIFSGYLLA
;
A
#
# COMPACT_ATOMS: atom_id res chain seq x y z
N MET A 1 16.61 8.96 -20.88
CA MET A 1 16.08 8.54 -19.56
C MET A 1 15.19 7.33 -19.77
N ALA A 2 15.50 6.21 -19.11
CA ALA A 2 14.81 4.94 -19.35
C ALA A 2 13.34 5.03 -18.89
N ARG A 3 12.42 4.85 -19.83
CA ARG A 3 10.99 4.67 -19.55
C ARG A 3 10.89 3.37 -18.74
N ASN A 4 10.53 3.47 -17.46
CA ASN A 4 10.45 2.31 -16.59
C ASN A 4 9.47 1.27 -17.22
N LYS A 5 10.00 0.09 -17.53
CA LYS A 5 9.32 -0.98 -18.28
C LYS A 5 8.32 -1.77 -17.40
N TYR A 6 8.33 -1.53 -16.09
CA TYR A 6 7.50 -2.25 -15.10
C TYR A 6 6.92 -1.27 -14.06
N PRO A 7 5.73 -0.71 -14.30
CA PRO A 7 5.13 0.30 -13.41
C PRO A 7 4.81 -0.26 -12.03
N GLU A 8 4.33 -1.50 -11.95
CA GLU A 8 4.01 -2.18 -10.68
C GLU A 8 5.22 -2.37 -9.75
N ILE A 9 6.37 -2.74 -10.30
CA ILE A 9 7.63 -2.89 -9.55
C ILE A 9 8.07 -1.54 -8.97
N THR A 10 7.86 -0.44 -9.71
CA THR A 10 8.21 0.90 -9.23
C THR A 10 7.26 1.40 -8.18
N VAL A 11 5.96 1.15 -8.32
CA VAL A 11 4.97 1.46 -7.27
C VAL A 11 5.35 0.75 -5.98
N ASN A 12 5.59 -0.56 -6.00
CA ASN A 12 5.96 -1.30 -4.79
C ASN A 12 7.22 -0.75 -4.12
N ARG A 13 8.26 -0.43 -4.89
CA ARG A 13 9.49 0.18 -4.36
C ARG A 13 9.23 1.54 -3.70
N ILE A 14 8.35 2.36 -4.29
CA ILE A 14 7.95 3.65 -3.69
C ILE A 14 7.23 3.39 -2.36
N LEU A 15 6.27 2.46 -2.33
CA LEU A 15 5.50 2.13 -1.13
C LEU A 15 6.39 1.59 -0.01
N ASP A 16 7.31 0.66 -0.31
CA ASP A 16 8.23 0.07 0.67
C ASP A 16 9.15 1.14 1.28
N THR A 17 9.66 2.03 0.43
CA THR A 17 10.55 3.12 0.86
C THR A 17 9.80 4.14 1.70
N ALA A 18 8.60 4.53 1.28
CA ALA A 18 7.73 5.43 2.02
C ALA A 18 7.36 4.86 3.39
N MET A 19 6.96 3.60 3.44
CA MET A 19 6.64 2.90 4.69
C MET A 19 7.83 2.87 5.64
N LYS A 20 9.04 2.54 5.15
CA LYS A 20 10.28 2.60 5.95
C LYS A 20 10.50 4.00 6.54
N LEU A 21 10.36 5.06 5.73
CA LEU A 21 10.56 6.43 6.20
C LEU A 21 9.48 6.86 7.20
N PHE A 22 8.21 6.51 6.95
CA PHE A 22 7.12 6.80 7.88
C PHE A 22 7.32 6.11 9.24
N MET A 23 7.80 4.87 9.25
CA MET A 23 8.07 4.13 10.50
C MET A 23 9.31 4.64 11.25
N THR A 24 10.31 5.17 10.54
CA THR A 24 11.59 5.58 11.16
C THR A 24 11.64 7.05 11.53
N LYS A 25 11.05 7.93 10.72
CA LYS A 25 11.04 9.39 10.92
C LYS A 25 9.67 9.93 11.35
N GLY A 26 8.61 9.14 11.20
CA GLY A 26 7.23 9.59 11.36
C GLY A 26 6.65 10.17 10.07
N TYR A 27 5.34 10.07 9.92
CA TYR A 27 4.60 10.56 8.76
C TYR A 27 4.72 12.08 8.57
N GLU A 28 4.62 12.85 9.66
CA GLU A 28 4.67 14.32 9.61
C GLU A 28 6.04 14.85 9.15
N HIS A 29 7.13 14.18 9.54
CA HIS A 29 8.50 14.59 9.22
C HIS A 29 9.04 14.00 7.91
N THR A 30 8.22 13.26 7.17
CA THR A 30 8.62 12.66 5.89
C THR A 30 7.96 13.41 4.75
N THR A 31 8.74 13.85 3.76
CA THR A 31 8.23 14.46 2.53
C THR A 31 8.31 13.50 1.34
N VAL A 32 7.55 13.78 0.28
CA VAL A 32 7.69 13.05 -1.00
C VAL A 32 9.12 13.19 -1.55
N GLN A 33 9.79 14.31 -1.29
CA GLN A 33 11.17 14.51 -1.71
C GLN A 33 12.15 13.61 -0.94
N ASP A 34 11.93 13.33 0.33
CA ASP A 34 12.74 12.38 1.10
C ASP A 34 12.64 10.97 0.53
N ILE A 35 11.43 10.55 0.13
CA ILE A 35 11.18 9.25 -0.50
C ILE A 35 11.92 9.18 -1.85
N ILE A 36 11.85 10.23 -2.67
CA ILE A 36 12.58 10.32 -3.93
C ILE A 36 14.10 10.21 -3.70
N ASN A 37 14.62 10.91 -2.68
CA ASN A 37 16.05 10.94 -2.38
C ASN A 37 16.55 9.55 -1.94
N GLU A 38 15.79 8.86 -1.09
CA GLU A 38 16.11 7.50 -0.62
C GLU A 38 16.08 6.47 -1.76
N LEU A 39 15.23 6.66 -2.77
CA LEU A 39 15.12 5.76 -3.93
C LEU A 39 16.32 5.83 -4.89
N GLY A 40 17.00 6.98 -4.98
CA GLY A 40 18.26 7.22 -5.71
C GLY A 40 18.23 7.11 -7.25
N ASN A 41 17.46 6.16 -7.80
CA ASN A 41 17.58 5.69 -9.18
C ASN A 41 16.30 5.96 -10.01
N LEU A 42 15.32 6.65 -9.42
CA LEU A 42 14.05 7.02 -10.04
C LEU A 42 14.01 8.53 -10.28
N SER A 43 13.58 8.95 -11.47
CA SER A 43 13.41 10.37 -11.75
C SER A 43 12.21 10.91 -10.97
N LYS A 44 12.28 12.19 -10.56
CA LYS A 44 11.16 12.89 -9.90
C LYS A 44 9.85 12.73 -10.70
N GLY A 45 9.93 12.92 -12.03
CA GLY A 45 8.78 12.80 -12.91
C GLY A 45 8.14 11.40 -12.94
N ALA A 46 8.94 10.33 -12.79
CA ALA A 46 8.40 8.97 -12.71
C ALA A 46 7.60 8.75 -11.43
N ILE A 47 8.05 9.31 -10.30
CA ILE A 47 7.36 9.18 -9.02
C ILE A 47 6.08 10.04 -9.00
N TYR A 48 6.17 11.29 -9.46
CA TYR A 48 5.01 12.18 -9.56
C TYR A 48 3.94 11.71 -10.57
N HIS A 49 4.30 10.84 -11.50
CA HIS A 49 3.33 10.18 -12.38
C HIS A 49 2.46 9.16 -11.62
N HIS A 50 2.99 8.53 -10.57
CA HIS A 50 2.26 7.55 -9.76
C HIS A 50 1.54 8.18 -8.56
N PHE A 51 2.18 9.14 -7.90
CA PHE A 51 1.66 9.76 -6.68
C PHE A 51 1.84 11.27 -6.71
N LYS A 52 0.76 12.03 -6.50
CA LYS A 52 0.81 13.49 -6.53
C LYS A 52 1.12 14.07 -5.14
N SER A 53 0.77 13.33 -4.10
CA SER A 53 0.86 13.78 -2.71
C SER A 53 1.40 12.69 -1.77
N LYS A 54 1.71 13.07 -0.53
CA LYS A 54 2.10 12.14 0.53
C LYS A 54 0.91 11.29 0.98
N GLU A 55 -0.28 11.89 0.93
CA GLU A 55 -1.57 11.29 1.26
C GLU A 55 -1.93 10.19 0.26
N ASP A 56 -1.67 10.40 -1.03
CA ASP A 56 -1.89 9.38 -2.08
C ASP A 56 -1.04 8.13 -1.81
N ILE A 57 0.23 8.34 -1.40
CA ILE A 57 1.15 7.25 -1.05
C ILE A 57 0.63 6.50 0.17
N MET A 58 0.21 7.22 1.22
CA MET A 58 -0.35 6.61 2.42
C MET A 58 -1.63 5.82 2.12
N GLY A 59 -2.51 6.35 1.28
CA GLY A 59 -3.72 5.65 0.83
C GLY A 59 -3.40 4.34 0.12
N ALA A 60 -2.38 4.34 -0.75
CA ALA A 60 -1.93 3.13 -1.43
C ALA A 60 -1.27 2.12 -0.49
N ILE A 61 -0.52 2.56 0.52
CA ILE A 61 -0.01 1.68 1.58
C ILE A 61 -1.17 1.03 2.34
N ASN A 62 -2.16 1.81 2.76
CA ASN A 62 -3.34 1.30 3.47
C ASN A 62 -4.11 0.28 2.63
N ALA A 63 -4.33 0.57 1.34
CA ALA A 63 -5.00 -0.35 0.43
C ALA A 63 -4.22 -1.66 0.27
N ARG A 64 -2.88 -1.61 0.15
CA ARG A 64 -2.03 -2.80 0.11
C ARG A 64 -2.16 -3.62 1.40
N MET A 65 -2.12 -2.99 2.57
CA MET A 65 -2.29 -3.68 3.86
C MET A 65 -3.65 -4.34 4.01
N LEU A 66 -4.73 -3.68 3.57
CA LEU A 66 -6.08 -4.24 3.60
C LEU A 66 -6.21 -5.46 2.68
N ASN A 67 -5.65 -5.39 1.47
CA ASN A 67 -5.65 -6.53 0.54
C ASN A 67 -4.82 -7.71 1.07
N ASP A 68 -3.67 -7.43 1.70
CA ASP A 68 -2.85 -8.46 2.34
C ASP A 68 -3.61 -9.11 3.52
N PHE A 69 -4.46 -8.34 4.22
CA PHE A 69 -5.30 -8.86 5.30
C PHE A 69 -6.50 -9.68 4.80
N GLU A 70 -7.17 -9.25 3.72
CA GLU A 70 -8.26 -10.00 3.09
C GLU A 70 -7.77 -11.32 2.47
N SER A 71 -6.60 -11.32 1.84
CA SER A 71 -6.03 -12.56 1.28
C SER A 71 -5.66 -13.59 2.36
N LEU A 72 -5.28 -13.14 3.56
CA LEU A 72 -5.17 -14.01 4.74
C LEU A 72 -6.54 -14.55 5.17
N SER A 73 -7.57 -13.70 5.27
CA SER A 73 -8.92 -14.14 5.70
C SER A 73 -9.56 -15.12 4.73
N VAL A 74 -9.33 -14.97 3.41
CA VAL A 74 -9.79 -15.92 2.38
C VAL A 74 -9.05 -17.26 2.48
N SER A 75 -7.75 -17.25 2.79
CA SER A 75 -6.99 -18.48 3.03
C SER A 75 -7.51 -19.24 4.25
N PHE A 76 -8.01 -18.53 5.27
CA PHE A 76 -8.72 -19.14 6.39
C PHE A 76 -10.16 -19.57 6.04
N HIS A 77 -10.85 -18.86 5.13
CA HIS A 77 -12.21 -19.21 4.69
C HIS A 77 -12.25 -20.45 3.77
N GLY A 78 -11.19 -20.71 2.98
CA GLY A 78 -11.03 -21.97 2.24
C GLY A 78 -10.94 -23.21 3.13
N CYS A 79 -10.69 -23.03 4.43
CA CYS A 79 -10.78 -24.08 5.46
C CYS A 79 -12.12 -24.08 6.23
N TYR A 80 -13.00 -23.10 6.03
CA TYR A 80 -14.22 -22.87 6.83
C TYR A 80 -15.54 -22.97 6.05
N GLU A 81 -15.50 -23.46 4.80
CA GLU A 81 -16.69 -23.59 3.96
C GLU A 81 -17.72 -24.61 4.46
N GLU A 82 -17.41 -25.44 5.46
CA GLU A 82 -18.42 -26.31 6.06
C GLU A 82 -19.27 -25.63 7.16
N ASN A 83 -18.93 -24.42 7.67
CA ASN A 83 -19.66 -23.88 8.84
C ASN A 83 -19.79 -22.34 9.01
N ALA A 84 -19.25 -21.48 8.13
CA ALA A 84 -19.15 -20.04 8.43
C ALA A 84 -20.26 -19.11 7.90
N ASN A 85 -21.28 -19.61 7.17
CA ASN A 85 -22.35 -18.78 6.58
C ASN A 85 -23.29 -18.09 7.59
N LYS A 86 -22.98 -18.08 8.89
CA LYS A 86 -23.85 -17.54 9.94
C LYS A 86 -23.34 -16.30 10.66
N ILE A 87 -22.06 -15.92 10.53
CA ILE A 87 -21.47 -14.89 11.43
C ILE A 87 -21.22 -13.54 10.74
N ILE A 88 -20.81 -13.51 9.47
CA ILE A 88 -20.39 -12.23 8.85
C ILE A 88 -21.59 -11.33 8.46
N PHE A 89 -22.75 -11.91 8.14
CA PHE A 89 -23.95 -11.13 7.82
C PHE A 89 -24.65 -10.49 9.02
N SER A 90 -24.29 -10.82 10.27
CA SER A 90 -24.98 -10.26 11.46
C SER A 90 -24.40 -8.92 11.94
N GLY A 91 -23.18 -8.55 11.53
CA GLY A 91 -22.49 -7.36 12.07
C GLY A 91 -22.66 -6.07 11.26
N TYR A 92 -22.99 -6.18 9.96
CA TYR A 92 -23.05 -5.02 9.05
C TYR A 92 -24.46 -4.47 8.82
N LEU A 93 -25.51 -5.08 9.39
CA LEU A 93 -26.91 -4.64 9.23
C LEU A 93 -27.49 -3.93 10.47
N LEU A 94 -26.68 -3.63 11.50
CA LEU A 94 -27.15 -2.98 12.73
C LEU A 94 -26.41 -1.66 13.05
N ALA A 95 -26.15 -0.85 12.02
CA ALA A 95 -25.86 0.58 12.16
C ALA A 95 -26.77 1.38 11.24
#